data_AF-A0A842SCH3-F1
#
_entry.id   AF-A0A842SCH3-F1
#
_cell.length_a   1.000
_cell.length_b   1.000
_cell.length_c   1.000
_cell.angle_alpha   90.00
_cell.angle_beta   90.00
_cell.angle_gamma   90.00
#
_symmetry.space_group_name_H-M   'P 1'
#
loop_
_entity.id
_entity.type
_entity.pdbx_description
1 polymer ?
#
loop_
_entity_poly.entity_id
_entity_poly.type
_entity_poly.pdbx_seq_one_letter_code
_entity_poly.pdbx_strand_id
1 'polypeptide(L)'
;MPFYLKSGRNVGFDLEEFIVDTVAFLSYLTNNLPKNADNIFQKAEKGEVRLLLPSIVLGETLYTIYKGREIFGKNISVEKVNKIFDI
;
A
#
# COMPACT_ATOMS: atom_id res chain seq x y z
N MET A 1 24.53 13.95 -13.81
CA MET A 1 24.08 14.76 -12.64
C MET A 1 23.69 13.81 -11.53
N PRO A 2 24.48 13.63 -10.46
CA PRO A 2 24.04 12.88 -9.29
C PRO A 2 23.24 13.80 -8.35
N PHE A 3 22.01 13.40 -8.03
CA PHE A 3 21.18 14.05 -7.02
C PHE A 3 21.63 13.58 -5.63
N TYR A 4 22.17 14.50 -4.82
CA TYR A 4 22.36 14.30 -3.39
C TYR A 4 21.03 14.57 -2.66
N LEU A 5 20.41 13.54 -2.10
CA LEU A 5 19.35 13.74 -1.10
C LEU A 5 19.99 13.79 0.29
N LYS A 6 20.07 15.02 0.80
CA LYS A 6 20.51 15.35 2.16
C LYS A 6 19.46 14.77 3.12
N SER A 7 19.81 13.71 3.84
CA SER A 7 18.99 13.15 4.91
C SER A 7 18.85 14.18 6.03
N GLY A 8 17.70 14.85 6.06
CA GLY A 8 17.27 15.71 7.15
C GLY A 8 16.73 14.85 8.29
N ARG A 9 17.45 14.82 9.41
CA ARG A 9 16.93 14.34 10.69
C ARG A 9 15.62 15.06 11.02
N ASN A 10 14.52 14.32 11.14
CA ASN A 10 13.32 14.78 11.83
C ASN A 10 13.21 14.04 13.16
N VAL A 11 13.07 14.82 14.23
CA VAL A 11 12.95 14.36 15.60
C VAL A 11 11.49 13.99 15.84
N GLY A 12 11.20 12.71 16.06
CA GLY A 12 9.88 12.22 16.49
C GLY A 12 9.72 10.73 16.20
N PHE A 13 9.87 9.90 17.24
CA PHE A 13 9.72 8.43 17.27
C PHE A 13 9.88 7.71 15.92
N ASP A 14 11.05 7.07 15.69
CA ASP A 14 11.28 6.20 14.52
C ASP A 14 10.28 5.03 14.55
N LEU A 15 9.14 5.22 13.90
CA LEU A 15 8.20 4.14 13.63
C LEU A 15 8.85 3.18 12.64
N GLU A 16 8.70 1.88 12.89
CA GLU A 16 9.15 0.86 11.95
C GLU A 16 8.46 1.06 10.59
N GLU A 17 9.24 1.04 9.51
CA GLU A 17 8.76 1.29 8.15
C GLU A 17 8.74 -0.01 7.33
N PHE A 18 7.64 -0.28 6.66
CA PHE A 18 7.47 -1.42 5.77
C PHE A 18 7.13 -0.95 4.36
N ILE A 19 7.76 -1.56 3.36
CA ILE A 19 7.42 -1.30 1.95
C ILE A 19 6.36 -2.32 1.53
N VAL A 20 5.25 -1.81 1.01
CA VAL A 20 4.14 -2.64 0.53
C VAL A 20 4.36 -3.01 -0.93
N ASP A 21 4.23 -4.29 -1.27
CA ASP A 21 4.20 -4.74 -2.66
C ASP A 21 2.76 -4.81 -3.22
N THR A 22 2.63 -5.00 -4.53
CA THR A 22 1.34 -5.06 -5.23
C THR A 22 0.45 -6.18 -4.74
N VAL A 23 1.00 -7.36 -4.43
CA VAL A 23 0.20 -8.50 -3.99
C VAL A 23 -0.35 -8.25 -2.59
N ALA A 24 0.45 -7.71 -1.68
CA ALA A 24 0.05 -7.33 -0.33
C ALA A 24 -1.03 -6.24 -0.38
N PHE A 25 -0.85 -5.20 -1.21
CA PHE A 25 -1.84 -4.14 -1.36
C PHE A 25 -3.17 -4.64 -1.95
N LEU A 26 -3.12 -5.47 -3.00
CA LEU A 26 -4.31 -6.12 -3.58
C LEU A 26 -5.01 -7.06 -2.57
N SER A 27 -4.24 -7.78 -1.76
CA SER A 27 -4.77 -8.65 -0.70
C SER A 27 -5.46 -7.83 0.38
N TYR A 28 -4.90 -6.67 0.76
CA TYR A 28 -5.53 -5.73 1.68
C TYR A 28 -6.85 -5.20 1.14
N LEU A 29 -6.88 -4.71 -0.10
CA LEU A 29 -8.10 -4.20 -0.76
C LEU A 29 -9.21 -5.26 -0.89
N THR A 30 -8.83 -6.54 -0.94
CA THR A 30 -9.76 -7.66 -1.03
C THR A 30 -10.03 -8.36 0.31
N ASN A 31 -9.47 -7.86 1.41
CA ASN A 31 -9.61 -8.46 2.74
C ASN A 31 -9.18 -9.94 2.78
N ASN A 32 -8.05 -10.24 2.12
CA ASN A 32 -7.44 -11.56 1.95
C ASN A 32 -5.98 -11.61 2.42
N LEU A 33 -5.56 -10.69 3.30
CA LEU A 33 -4.20 -10.71 3.84
C LEU A 33 -3.95 -11.97 4.68
N PRO A 34 -2.76 -12.60 4.57
CA PRO A 34 -2.29 -13.57 5.56
C PRO A 34 -2.19 -12.92 6.95
N LYS A 35 -2.45 -13.67 8.02
CA LYS A 35 -2.48 -13.18 9.41
C LYS A 35 -1.30 -12.29 9.80
N ASN A 36 -0.08 -12.64 9.38
CA ASN A 36 1.11 -11.88 9.72
C ASN A 36 1.13 -10.50 9.04
N ALA A 37 0.74 -10.43 7.78
CA ALA A 37 0.65 -9.17 7.05
C ALA A 37 -0.54 -8.34 7.56
N ASP A 38 -1.68 -8.98 7.83
CA ASP A 38 -2.86 -8.32 8.40
C ASP A 38 -2.54 -7.61 9.73
N ASN A 39 -1.77 -8.26 10.61
CA ASN A 39 -1.30 -7.63 11.84
C ASN A 39 -0.45 -6.37 11.59
N ILE A 40 0.40 -6.34 10.57
CA ILE A 40 1.21 -5.16 10.23
C ILE A 40 0.32 -4.04 9.70
N PHE A 41 -0.65 -4.36 8.84
CA PHE A 41 -1.61 -3.38 8.34
C PHE A 41 -2.48 -2.80 9.47
N GLN A 42 -2.95 -3.62 10.41
CA GLN A 42 -3.68 -3.15 11.59
C GLN A 42 -2.83 -2.25 12.50
N LYS A 43 -1.53 -2.55 12.65
CA LYS A 43 -0.60 -1.67 13.38
C LYS A 43 -0.44 -0.33 12.66
N ALA A 44 -0.39 -0.34 11.33
CA ALA A 44 -0.29 0.88 10.53
C ALA A 44 -1.55 1.75 10.65
N GLU A 45 -2.74 1.13 10.65
CA GLU A 45 -4.02 1.82 10.87
C GLU A 45 -4.11 2.48 12.25
N LYS A 46 -3.41 1.93 13.25
CA LYS A 46 -3.28 2.50 14.60
C LYS A 46 -2.15 3.54 14.73
N GLY A 47 -1.38 3.78 13.66
CA GLY A 47 -0.22 4.67 13.67
C GLY A 47 1.00 4.11 14.41
N GLU A 48 1.05 2.80 14.68
CA GLU A 48 2.16 2.14 15.39
C GLU A 48 3.34 1.79 14.47
N VAL A 49 3.11 1.72 13.15
CA VAL A 49 4.13 1.51 12.11
C VAL A 49 3.77 2.35 10.88
N ARG A 50 4.70 2.51 9.94
CA ARG A 50 4.44 3.18 8.66
C ARG A 50 4.49 2.21 7.50
N LEU A 51 3.50 2.31 6.62
CA LEU A 51 3.50 1.63 5.33
C LEU A 51 3.89 2.61 4.24
N LEU A 52 4.96 2.30 3.52
CA LEU A 52 5.39 3.02 2.33
C LEU A 52 4.80 2.31 1.11
N LEU A 53 4.03 3.05 0.30
CA LEU A 53 3.44 2.54 -0.94
C LEU A 53 4.21 3.13 -2.14
N PRO A 54 5.08 2.36 -2.81
CA PRO A 54 5.78 2.82 -4.00
C PRO A 54 4.82 3.18 -5.14
N SER A 55 5.15 4.18 -5.94
CA SER A 55 4.33 4.58 -7.10
C SER A 55 4.16 3.47 -8.14
N ILE A 56 5.16 2.59 -8.29
CA ILE A 56 5.06 1.42 -9.17
C ILE A 56 3.97 0.44 -8.71
N VAL A 57 3.84 0.24 -7.39
CA VAL A 57 2.84 -0.64 -6.79
C VAL A 57 1.44 -0.09 -7.03
N LEU A 58 1.28 1.23 -6.93
CA LEU A 58 0.04 1.91 -7.30
C LEU A 58 -0.31 1.67 -8.79
N GLY A 59 0.66 1.83 -9.69
CA GLY A 59 0.48 1.58 -11.12
C GLY A 59 0.08 0.15 -11.46
N GLU A 60 0.72 -0.85 -10.85
CA GLU A 60 0.40 -2.26 -11.05
C GLU A 60 -0.98 -2.62 -10.50
N THR A 61 -1.34 -2.05 -9.35
CA THR A 61 -2.67 -2.22 -8.74
C THR A 61 -3.75 -1.66 -9.66
N LEU A 62 -3.58 -0.43 -10.13
CA LEU A 62 -4.47 0.20 -11.10
C LEU A 62 -4.64 -0.64 -12.34
N TYR A 63 -3.52 -1.03 -12.97
CA TYR A 63 -3.54 -1.85 -14.17
C TYR A 63 -4.31 -3.15 -13.95
N THR A 64 -4.09 -3.82 -12.82
CA THR A 64 -4.76 -5.09 -12.50
C THR A 64 -6.27 -4.91 -12.38
N ILE A 65 -6.71 -3.83 -11.72
CA ILE A 65 -8.14 -3.53 -11.53
C ILE A 65 -8.81 -3.11 -12.86
N TYR A 66 -8.20 -2.19 -13.61
CA TYR A 66 -8.76 -1.73 -14.90
C TYR A 66 -8.81 -2.83 -15.95
N LYS A 67 -7.90 -3.80 -15.89
CA LYS A 67 -7.93 -4.99 -16.76
C LYS A 67 -9.08 -5.94 -16.42
N GLY A 68 -9.84 -5.68 -15.35
CA GLY A 68 -10.95 -6.51 -14.90
C GLY A 68 -10.51 -7.89 -14.43
N ARG A 69 -9.25 -8.02 -13.96
CA ARG A 69 -8.78 -9.30 -13.43
C ARG A 69 -9.48 -9.60 -12.12
N GLU A 70 -9.91 -10.84 -11.97
CA GLU A 70 -10.36 -11.34 -10.68
C GLU A 70 -9.16 -11.43 -9.74
N ILE A 71 -9.30 -10.84 -8.56
CA ILE A 71 -8.25 -10.77 -7.55
C ILE A 71 -8.78 -11.52 -6.33
N PHE A 72 -8.21 -12.69 -6.05
CA PHE A 72 -8.60 -13.56 -4.93
C PHE A 72 -10.12 -13.85 -4.85
N GLY A 73 -10.77 -14.21 -5.96
CA GLY A 73 -12.21 -14.49 -5.96
C GLY A 73 -13.11 -13.25 -5.98
N LYS A 74 -12.53 -12.04 -5.99
CA LYS A 74 -13.25 -10.77 -5.88
C LYS A 74 -12.96 -9.88 -7.07
N ASN A 75 -14.00 -9.21 -7.56
CA ASN A 75 -13.85 -8.13 -8.51
C ASN A 75 -13.79 -6.80 -7.74
N ILE A 76 -12.75 -6.01 -7.95
CA ILE A 76 -12.62 -4.70 -7.33
C ILE A 76 -13.29 -3.68 -8.27
N SER A 77 -14.39 -3.08 -7.84
CA SER A 77 -15.02 -1.99 -8.59
C SER A 77 -14.05 -0.82 -8.74
N VAL A 78 -13.99 -0.27 -9.95
CA VAL A 78 -13.21 0.93 -10.29
C VAL A 78 -13.61 2.12 -9.41
N GLU A 79 -14.84 2.18 -8.90
CA GLU A 79 -15.31 3.24 -8.01
C GLU A 79 -14.55 3.27 -6.67
N LYS A 80 -14.15 2.10 -6.15
CA LYS A 80 -13.33 2.03 -4.92
C LYS A 80 -11.93 2.58 -5.16
N VAL A 81 -11.42 2.47 -6.38
CA VAL A 81 -10.10 2.95 -6.76
C VAL A 81 -10.06 4.46 -6.77
N ASN A 82 -11.09 5.13 -7.30
CA ASN A 82 -11.15 6.60 -7.33
C ASN A 82 -11.01 7.22 -5.95
N LYS A 83 -11.58 6.59 -4.91
CA LYS A 83 -11.45 7.05 -3.51
C LYS A 83 -10.02 7.06 -2.97
N ILE A 84 -9.11 6.28 -3.56
CA ILE A 84 -7.68 6.28 -3.19
C ILE A 84 -7.00 7.56 -3.70
N PHE A 85 -7.50 8.17 -4.78
CA PHE A 85 -6.92 9.36 -5.40
C PHE A 85 -7.59 10.67 -4.96
N ASP A 86 -8.72 10.59 -4.25
CA ASP A 86 -9.40 11.75 -3.67
C ASP A 86 -8.77 12.22 -2.34
N ILE A 87 -7.59 11.69 -1.97
CA ILE A 87 -6.83 12.05 -0.75
C ILE A 87 -5.99 13.30 -0.99
#